data_AF-A0A4Q3TE83-F1
#
_entry.id   AF-A0A4Q3TE83-F1
#
_cell.length_a   1.000
_cell.length_b   1.000
_cell.length_c   1.000
_cell.angle_alpha   90.00
_cell.angle_beta   90.00
_cell.angle_gamma   90.00
#
_symmetry.space_group_name_H-M   'P 1'
#
loop_
_entity.id
_entity.type
_entity.pdbx_description
1 polymer ?
#
loop_
_entity_poly.entity_id
_entity_poly.type
_entity_poly.pdbx_seq_one_letter_code
_entity_poly.pdbx_strand_id
1 'polypeptide(L)'
;MTALLMPRCDEGRQVAPFLKRPPMTPPPITQQERRQRLARLEAAMETQGVAAVLIDATSSLRYFTGLVWSRSERMIAALVRPGQPLTYICPRFELDKVGGAVGVPGEFLTWE
;
A
#
# COMPACT_ATOMS: atom_id res chain seq x y z
N MET A 1 -58.41 40.48 -23.50
CA MET A 1 -58.02 40.01 -22.14
C MET A 1 -58.24 38.52 -22.08
N THR A 2 -57.19 37.72 -22.26
CA THR A 2 -57.23 36.27 -22.02
C THR A 2 -55.95 35.95 -21.25
N ALA A 3 -56.09 35.67 -19.95
CA ALA A 3 -54.99 35.34 -19.08
C ALA A 3 -54.48 33.93 -19.41
N LEU A 4 -53.20 33.83 -19.76
CA LEU A 4 -52.51 32.56 -19.96
C LEU A 4 -52.26 31.93 -18.58
N LEU A 5 -52.94 30.83 -18.27
CA LEU A 5 -52.73 30.05 -17.06
C LEU A 5 -51.36 29.35 -17.14
N MET A 6 -50.39 29.79 -16.34
CA MET A 6 -49.13 29.06 -16.13
C MET A 6 -49.43 27.76 -15.36
N PRO A 7 -48.84 26.61 -15.74
CA PRO A 7 -48.96 25.39 -14.94
C PRO A 7 -48.24 25.60 -13.60
N ARG A 8 -48.90 25.22 -12.50
CA ARG A 8 -48.29 25.21 -11.16
C ARG A 8 -47.06 24.30 -11.19
N CYS A 9 -45.96 24.78 -10.59
CA CYS A 9 -44.80 23.94 -10.32
C CYS A 9 -45.23 22.71 -9.51
N ASP A 10 -44.83 21.54 -10.00
CA ASP A 10 -45.08 20.22 -9.42
C ASP A 10 -44.49 20.14 -7.99
N GLU A 11 -45.36 20.00 -6.99
CA GLU A 11 -44.98 19.60 -5.63
C GLU A 11 -44.60 18.12 -5.64
N GLY A 12 -43.31 17.80 -5.77
CA GLY A 12 -42.94 16.38 -5.73
C GLY A 12 -41.49 15.98 -5.93
N ARG A 13 -40.51 16.89 -5.84
CA ARG A 13 -39.10 16.47 -5.94
C ARG A 13 -38.67 15.77 -4.63
N GLN A 14 -38.86 14.45 -4.60
CA GLN A 14 -38.26 13.60 -3.58
C GLN A 14 -36.73 13.68 -3.73
N VAL A 15 -36.09 14.40 -2.80
CA VAL A 15 -34.64 14.44 -2.70
C VAL A 15 -34.16 13.04 -2.29
N ALA A 16 -33.31 12.42 -3.12
CA ALA A 16 -32.65 11.18 -2.76
C ALA A 16 -31.97 11.34 -1.38
N PRO A 17 -32.01 10.33 -0.50
CA PRO A 17 -31.44 10.45 0.84
C PRO A 17 -29.96 10.84 0.72
N PHE A 18 -29.57 11.84 1.51
CA PHE A 18 -28.21 12.38 1.54
C PHE A 18 -27.23 11.23 1.79
N LEU A 19 -26.45 10.86 0.76
CA LEU A 19 -25.41 9.84 0.88
C LEU A 19 -24.48 10.25 2.02
N LYS A 20 -24.39 9.40 3.05
CA LYS A 20 -23.56 9.63 4.23
C LYS A 20 -22.11 9.85 3.75
N ARG A 21 -21.56 11.04 4.00
CA ARG A 21 -20.19 11.37 3.56
C ARG A 21 -19.22 10.35 4.15
N PRO A 22 -18.32 9.75 3.34
CA PRO A 22 -17.27 8.91 3.89
C PRO A 22 -16.39 9.72 4.84
N PRO A 23 -15.73 9.07 5.82
CA PRO A 23 -14.78 9.75 6.68
C PRO A 23 -13.75 10.50 5.82
N MET A 24 -13.37 11.71 6.25
CA MET A 24 -12.43 12.55 5.49
C MET A 24 -11.03 11.94 5.37
N THR A 25 -10.70 10.97 6.24
CA THR A 25 -9.42 10.27 6.23
C THR A 25 -9.55 8.95 5.47
N PRO A 26 -8.75 8.72 4.41
CA PRO A 26 -8.73 7.43 3.74
C PRO A 26 -8.25 6.32 4.70
N PRO A 27 -8.75 5.08 4.55
CA PRO A 27 -8.31 3.98 5.39
C PRO A 27 -6.81 3.69 5.21
N PRO A 28 -6.12 3.18 6.24
CA PRO A 28 -4.71 2.82 6.14
C PRO A 28 -4.51 1.63 5.19
N ILE A 29 -3.36 1.60 4.52
CA ILE A 29 -2.95 0.46 3.67
C ILE A 29 -2.82 -0.78 4.54
N THR A 30 -3.54 -1.84 4.17
CA THR A 30 -3.57 -3.09 4.94
C THR A 30 -2.35 -3.98 4.65
N GLN A 31 -2.11 -4.97 5.51
CA GLN A 31 -1.13 -6.01 5.22
C GLN A 31 -1.53 -6.86 4.00
N GLN A 32 -2.83 -7.11 3.81
CA GLN A 32 -3.34 -7.87 2.67
C GLN A 32 -3.09 -7.14 1.35
N GLU A 33 -3.29 -5.83 1.32
CA GLU A 33 -3.01 -5.01 0.14
C GLU A 33 -1.52 -5.05 -0.22
N ARG A 34 -0.62 -5.02 0.77
CA ARG A 34 0.83 -5.17 0.55
C ARG A 34 1.19 -6.54 -0.01
N ARG A 35 0.59 -7.61 0.51
CA ARG A 35 0.75 -8.97 -0.06
C ARG A 35 0.30 -9.03 -1.53
N GLN A 36 -0.79 -8.36 -1.88
CA GLN A 36 -1.22 -8.28 -3.28
C GLN A 36 -0.23 -7.50 -4.16
N ARG A 37 0.38 -6.43 -3.64
CA ARG A 37 1.43 -5.69 -4.37
C ARG A 37 2.66 -6.57 -4.61
N LEU A 38 3.10 -7.32 -3.61
CA LEU A 38 4.20 -8.28 -3.73
C LEU A 38 3.87 -9.37 -4.75
N ALA A 39 2.68 -9.96 -4.70
CA ALA A 39 2.25 -10.96 -5.69
C ALA A 39 2.27 -10.42 -7.14
N ARG A 40 1.87 -9.16 -7.35
CA ARG A 40 1.97 -8.50 -8.67
C ARG A 40 3.43 -8.29 -9.08
N LEU A 41 4.31 -7.94 -8.15
CA LEU A 41 5.74 -7.81 -8.41
C LEU A 41 6.34 -9.17 -8.81
N GLU A 42 6.06 -10.23 -8.06
CA GLU A 42 6.53 -11.59 -8.37
C GLU A 42 6.04 -12.07 -9.75
N ALA A 43 4.76 -11.88 -10.08
CA ALA A 43 4.25 -12.21 -11.41
C ALA A 43 4.95 -11.42 -12.54
N ALA A 44 5.27 -10.14 -12.29
CA ALA A 44 6.04 -9.34 -13.24
C ALA A 44 7.50 -9.82 -13.36
N MET A 45 8.10 -10.27 -12.26
CA MET A 45 9.44 -10.85 -12.25
C MET A 45 9.49 -12.16 -13.03
N GLU A 46 8.51 -13.04 -12.86
CA GLU A 46 8.40 -14.30 -13.59
C GLU A 46 8.28 -14.07 -15.10
N THR A 47 7.39 -13.16 -15.51
CA THR A 47 7.21 -12.84 -16.94
C THR A 47 8.45 -12.22 -17.60
N GLN A 48 9.29 -11.54 -16.83
CA GLN A 48 10.52 -10.88 -17.31
C GLN A 48 11.79 -11.71 -17.08
N GLY A 49 11.70 -12.89 -16.46
CA GLY A 49 12.87 -13.70 -16.13
C GLY A 49 13.79 -13.08 -15.07
N VAL A 50 13.24 -12.26 -14.17
CA VAL A 50 13.99 -11.61 -13.08
C VAL A 50 14.01 -12.52 -11.85
N ALA A 51 15.20 -13.00 -11.47
CA ALA A 51 15.35 -13.94 -10.36
C ALA A 51 15.12 -13.30 -8.97
N ALA A 52 15.47 -12.02 -8.80
CA ALA A 52 15.35 -11.31 -7.54
C ALA A 52 15.26 -9.79 -7.73
N VAL A 53 14.58 -9.12 -6.80
CA VAL A 53 14.52 -7.66 -6.70
C VAL A 53 14.95 -7.24 -5.30
N LEU A 54 15.96 -6.38 -5.21
CA LEU A 54 16.38 -5.74 -3.97
C LEU A 54 15.74 -4.34 -3.87
N ILE A 55 14.98 -4.12 -2.81
CA ILE A 55 14.24 -2.87 -2.56
C ILE A 55 14.91 -2.15 -1.40
N ASP A 56 15.69 -1.12 -1.71
CA ASP A 56 16.41 -0.29 -0.73
C ASP A 56 15.45 0.71 -0.02
N ALA A 57 15.92 1.34 1.07
CA ALA A 57 15.23 2.27 1.96
C ALA A 57 14.72 3.55 1.25
N THR A 58 13.71 3.37 0.42
CA THR A 58 13.05 4.34 -0.44
C THR A 58 11.53 4.25 -0.24
N SER A 59 10.77 5.07 -0.97
CA SER A 59 9.31 4.96 -1.00
C SER A 59 8.82 3.57 -1.44
N SER A 60 9.60 2.85 -2.26
CA SER A 60 9.30 1.48 -2.67
C SER A 60 9.32 0.49 -1.51
N LEU A 61 10.27 0.62 -0.57
CA LEU A 61 10.31 -0.25 0.61
C LEU A 61 9.04 -0.10 1.42
N ARG A 62 8.66 1.15 1.73
CA ARG A 62 7.38 1.46 2.39
C ARG A 62 6.17 0.94 1.61
N TYR A 63 6.18 1.07 0.28
CA TYR A 63 5.08 0.68 -0.58
C TYR A 63 4.80 -0.83 -0.55
N PHE A 64 5.85 -1.66 -0.60
CA PHE A 64 5.73 -3.11 -0.63
C PHE A 64 5.65 -3.74 0.77
N THR A 65 6.37 -3.20 1.75
CA THR A 65 6.55 -3.88 3.06
C THR A 65 5.93 -3.12 4.22
N GLY A 66 5.68 -1.82 4.06
CA GLY A 66 5.24 -0.93 5.13
C GLY A 66 6.36 -0.43 6.03
N LEU A 67 7.58 -0.95 5.87
CA LEU A 67 8.75 -0.46 6.59
C LEU A 67 9.08 0.97 6.18
N VAL A 68 9.01 1.88 7.13
CA VAL A 68 9.43 3.28 6.96
C VAL A 68 10.82 3.42 7.55
N TRP A 69 11.79 3.68 6.69
CA TRP A 69 13.17 3.85 7.12
C TRP A 69 13.86 4.95 6.32
N SER A 70 14.74 5.71 6.98
CA SER A 70 15.55 6.73 6.31
C SER A 70 16.75 6.08 5.63
N ARG A 71 17.03 6.48 4.39
CA ARG A 71 18.22 6.03 3.66
C ARG A 71 19.49 6.48 4.38
N SER A 72 20.46 5.58 4.51
CA SER A 72 21.77 5.86 5.09
C SER A 72 22.86 5.08 4.33
N GLU A 73 24.11 5.21 4.76
CA GLU A 73 25.21 4.36 4.33
C GLU A 73 25.03 2.90 4.79
N ARG A 74 24.26 2.68 5.87
CA ARG A 74 23.91 1.35 6.35
C ARG A 74 22.72 0.83 5.58
N MET A 75 22.97 -0.17 4.74
CA MET A 75 21.94 -0.80 3.91
C MET A 75 20.86 -1.45 4.77
N ILE A 76 19.62 -1.02 4.53
CA ILE A 76 18.41 -1.71 4.95
C ILE A 76 17.51 -1.89 3.74
N ALA A 77 17.16 -3.13 3.45
CA ALA A 77 16.45 -3.47 2.22
C ALA A 77 15.50 -4.67 2.43
N ALA A 78 14.60 -4.85 1.48
CA ALA A 78 13.84 -6.07 1.31
C ALA A 78 14.25 -6.77 0.02
N LEU A 79 14.49 -8.08 0.08
CA LEU A 79 14.79 -8.94 -1.04
C LEU A 79 13.56 -9.78 -1.38
N VAL A 80 13.03 -9.56 -2.58
CA VAL A 80 11.90 -10.31 -3.15
C VAL A 80 12.47 -11.35 -4.12
N ARG A 81 12.05 -12.60 -3.95
CA ARG A 81 12.39 -13.73 -4.83
C ARG A 81 11.08 -14.47 -5.11
N PRO A 82 10.69 -14.72 -6.37
CA PRO A 82 9.38 -15.31 -6.68
C PRO A 82 9.21 -16.67 -6.00
N GLY A 83 8.06 -16.88 -5.37
CA GLY A 83 7.74 -18.14 -4.68
C GLY A 83 8.55 -18.40 -3.39
N GLN A 84 9.31 -17.43 -2.90
CA GLN A 84 10.09 -17.53 -1.66
C GLN A 84 9.58 -16.53 -0.61
N PRO A 85 9.83 -16.77 0.69
CA PRO A 85 9.52 -15.78 1.72
C PRO A 85 10.23 -14.45 1.47
N LEU A 86 9.53 -13.34 1.74
CA LEU A 86 10.12 -12.01 1.79
C LEU A 86 11.27 -11.99 2.80
N THR A 87 12.41 -11.43 2.41
CA THR A 87 13.58 -11.34 3.29
C THR A 87 13.97 -9.89 3.53
N TYR A 88 14.13 -9.49 4.77
CA TYR A 88 14.69 -8.20 5.16
C TYR A 88 16.19 -8.33 5.42
N ILE A 89 16.96 -7.34 4.99
CA ILE A 89 18.40 -7.25 5.22
C ILE A 89 18.65 -5.98 6.04
N CYS A 90 19.35 -6.09 7.17
CA CYS A 90 19.69 -4.94 8.02
C CYS A 90 20.96 -5.19 8.85
N PRO A 91 21.62 -4.15 9.39
CA PRO A 91 22.68 -4.34 10.38
C PRO A 91 22.16 -5.14 11.58
N ARG A 92 22.99 -6.00 12.17
CA ARG A 92 22.58 -6.84 13.31
C ARG A 92 21.98 -6.02 14.46
N PHE A 93 22.56 -4.87 14.77
CA PHE A 93 22.10 -4.02 15.88
C PHE A 93 20.77 -3.30 15.61
N GLU A 94 20.28 -3.27 14.36
CA GLU A 94 18.99 -2.70 13.99
C GLU A 94 17.87 -3.76 13.93
N LEU A 95 18.19 -5.05 14.10
CA LEU A 95 17.24 -6.16 13.91
C LEU A 95 15.92 -5.97 14.66
N ASP A 96 15.99 -5.67 15.96
CA ASP A 96 14.78 -5.54 16.78
C ASP A 96 13.92 -4.35 16.35
N LYS A 97 14.55 -3.23 15.97
CA LYS A 97 13.85 -2.03 15.50
C LYS A 97 13.19 -2.26 14.15
N VAL A 98 13.91 -2.88 13.21
CA VAL A 98 13.36 -3.20 11.89
C VAL A 98 12.24 -4.24 12.05
N GLY A 99 12.47 -5.29 12.85
CA GLY A 99 11.50 -6.34 13.14
C GLY A 99 10.19 -5.83 13.72
N GLY A 100 10.23 -4.82 14.59
CA GLY A 100 9.04 -4.18 15.14
C GLY A 100 8.31 -3.25 14.17
N ALA A 101 8.94 -2.84 13.06
CA ALA A 101 8.44 -1.82 12.14
C ALA A 101 7.88 -2.39 10.82
N VAL A 102 8.10 -3.67 10.51
CA VAL A 102 7.62 -4.27 9.25
C VAL A 102 6.10 -4.42 9.24
N GLY A 103 5.46 -4.06 8.13
CA GLY A 103 4.02 -4.25 7.92
C GLY A 103 3.68 -5.62 7.33
N VAL A 104 4.65 -6.31 6.74
CA VAL A 104 4.52 -7.66 6.16
C VAL A 104 5.56 -8.58 6.81
N PRO A 105 5.18 -9.75 7.34
CA PRO A 105 6.13 -10.69 7.93
C PRO A 105 7.12 -11.19 6.86
N GLY A 106 8.34 -11.47 7.30
CA GLY A 106 9.40 -11.99 6.45
C GLY A 106 10.56 -12.51 7.30
N GLU A 107 11.51 -13.15 6.64
CA GLU A 107 12.75 -13.60 7.25
C GLU A 107 13.74 -12.44 7.39
N PHE A 108 14.71 -12.55 8.29
CA PHE A 108 15.73 -11.53 8.50
C PHE A 108 17.12 -12.09 8.27
N LEU A 109 17.87 -11.44 7.39
CA LEU A 109 19.30 -11.60 7.23
C LEU A 109 19.98 -10.36 7.79
N THR A 110 21.09 -10.57 8.50
CA THR A 110 21.81 -9.48 9.15
C THR A 110 23.28 -9.50 8.78
N TRP A 111 23.89 -8.33 8.77
CA TRP A 111 25.31 -8.11 8.54
C TRP A 111 25.94 -7.34 9.72
N GLU A 112 27.26 -7.38 9.80
CA GLU A 112 28.08 -6.90 10.95
C GLU A 112 28.02 -5.38 11.17
#